data_AF-A0A1X2LX20-F1
#
_entry.id   AF-A0A1X2LX20-F1
#
_cell.length_a   1.000
_cell.length_b   1.000
_cell.length_c   1.000
_cell.angle_alpha   90.00
_cell.angle_beta   90.00
_cell.angle_gamma   90.00
#
_symmetry.space_group_name_H-M   'P 1'
#
loop_
_entity.id
_entity.type
_entity.pdbx_description
1 polymer ?
#
loop_
_entity_poly.entity_id
_entity_poly.type
_entity_poly.pdbx_seq_one_letter_code
_entity_poly.pdbx_strand_id
1 'polypeptide(L)'
;MATLAVAVVALGVGIVGWFHPQPHSDPVATPSAPTFTDQQVSDAKEHVCAAHRIVRQAAILNTNQANPVPGDPTGDLAVAANARLALYSGGDYLLRRLSAEPATPAELSDAVRSLANALQALALNYLAGTPDSVVTPLRLALEEDTRSVDPLCV
;
A
#
# COMPACT_ATOMS: atom_id res chain seq x y z
N MET A 1 -10.59 65.10 -14.45
CA MET A 1 -10.75 65.48 -13.02
C MET A 1 -11.16 64.24 -12.21
N ALA A 2 -10.31 63.21 -12.18
CA ALA A 2 -10.58 61.96 -11.46
C ALA A 2 -9.28 61.30 -10.97
N THR A 3 -8.27 62.12 -10.63
CA THR A 3 -6.93 61.64 -10.29
C THR A 3 -6.37 62.23 -9.00
N LEU A 4 -7.06 63.16 -8.34
CA LEU A 4 -6.64 63.70 -7.04
C LEU A 4 -7.28 63.02 -5.81
N ALA A 5 -8.28 62.15 -5.98
CA ALA A 5 -8.98 61.52 -4.85
C ALA A 5 -8.30 60.23 -4.33
N VAL A 6 -7.40 59.62 -5.11
CA VAL A 6 -6.80 58.32 -4.75
C VAL A 6 -5.53 58.46 -3.89
N ALA A 7 -4.89 59.63 -3.89
CA ALA A 7 -3.60 59.83 -3.19
C ALA A 7 -3.72 60.03 -1.67
N VAL A 8 -4.88 60.43 -1.14
CA VAL A 8 -5.03 60.74 0.31
C VAL A 8 -5.40 59.51 1.13
N VAL A 9 -6.02 58.48 0.53
CA VAL A 9 -6.40 57.25 1.26
C VAL A 9 -5.18 56.34 1.50
N ALA A 10 -4.11 56.46 0.71
CA ALA A 10 -2.91 55.62 0.83
C ALA A 10 -1.99 55.96 2.01
N LEU A 11 -2.10 57.14 2.63
CA LEU A 11 -1.23 57.57 3.74
C LEU A 11 -1.86 57.40 5.13
N GLY A 12 -3.14 57.01 5.22
CA GLY A 12 -3.83 56.81 6.50
C GLY A 12 -3.75 55.38 7.09
N VAL A 13 -3.45 54.37 6.27
CA VAL A 13 -3.48 52.96 6.70
C VAL A 13 -2.14 52.46 7.27
N GLY A 14 -1.06 53.23 7.11
CA GLY A 14 0.28 52.83 7.54
C GLY A 14 0.57 52.91 9.04
N ILE A 15 -0.28 53.56 9.85
CA ILE A 15 0.01 53.80 11.28
C ILE A 15 -0.77 52.86 12.22
N VAL A 16 -1.84 52.21 11.73
CA VAL A 16 -2.64 51.28 12.56
C VAL A 16 -2.03 49.86 12.60
N GLY A 17 -1.14 49.53 11.65
CA GLY A 17 -0.52 48.21 11.56
C GLY A 17 0.53 47.91 12.65
N TRP A 18 0.96 48.89 13.44
CA TRP A 18 2.00 48.69 14.46
C TRP A 18 1.47 48.23 15.82
N PHE A 19 0.16 48.29 16.02
CA PHE A 19 -0.51 47.85 17.26
C PHE A 19 -1.34 46.58 17.07
N HIS A 20 -1.03 45.75 16.07
CA HIS A 20 -1.57 44.41 16.04
C HIS A 20 -0.90 43.56 17.12
N PRO A 21 -1.66 43.06 18.13
CA PRO A 21 -1.16 42.01 18.98
C PRO A 21 -0.77 40.85 18.08
N GLN A 22 0.47 40.39 18.17
CA GLN A 22 0.84 39.14 17.52
C GLN A 22 -0.17 38.09 17.99
N PRO A 23 -0.89 37.39 17.08
CA PRO A 23 -1.54 36.16 17.47
C PRO A 23 -0.45 35.36 18.15
N HIS A 24 -0.66 35.01 19.41
CA HIS A 24 0.26 34.10 20.06
C HIS A 24 0.39 32.92 19.12
N SER A 25 1.64 32.59 18.78
CA SER A 25 1.95 31.32 18.16
C SER A 25 1.64 30.26 19.20
N ASP A 26 0.36 30.02 19.45
CA ASP A 26 -0.09 28.81 20.10
C ASP A 26 0.52 27.70 19.25
N PRO A 27 1.28 26.78 19.84
CA PRO A 27 1.81 25.66 19.09
C PRO A 27 0.62 25.04 18.38
N VAL A 28 0.64 25.06 17.04
CA VAL A 28 -0.35 24.37 16.21
C VAL A 28 -0.40 22.97 16.78
N ALA A 29 -1.50 22.64 17.47
CA ALA A 29 -1.66 21.32 18.06
C ALA A 29 -1.53 20.36 16.89
N THR A 30 -0.42 19.61 16.86
CA THR A 30 -0.21 18.55 15.88
C THR A 30 -1.47 17.70 15.93
N PRO A 31 -2.20 17.52 14.81
CA PRO A 31 -3.41 16.71 14.84
C PRO A 31 -3.05 15.36 15.46
N SER A 32 -3.62 15.06 16.62
CA SER A 32 -3.42 13.76 17.27
C SER A 32 -3.74 12.70 16.23
N ALA A 33 -2.84 11.72 16.06
CA ALA A 33 -3.11 10.59 15.16
C ALA A 33 -4.51 10.04 15.48
N PRO A 34 -5.32 9.70 14.45
CA PRO A 34 -6.65 9.18 14.69
C PRO A 34 -6.56 7.97 15.62
N THR A 35 -7.17 8.08 16.79
CA THR A 35 -7.25 6.97 17.75
C THR A 35 -8.39 6.06 17.32
N PHE A 36 -8.05 4.87 16.86
CA PHE A 36 -9.02 3.82 16.55
C PHE A 36 -9.52 3.13 17.82
N THR A 37 -10.76 2.67 17.80
CA THR A 37 -11.30 1.82 18.86
C THR A 37 -10.74 0.41 18.76
N ASP A 38 -10.76 -0.34 19.87
CA ASP A 38 -10.33 -1.76 19.88
C ASP A 38 -11.12 -2.60 18.86
N GLN A 39 -12.41 -2.30 18.67
CA GLN A 39 -13.23 -2.95 17.67
C GLN A 39 -12.74 -2.65 16.25
N GLN A 40 -12.43 -1.39 15.93
CA GLN A 40 -11.91 -1.02 14.61
C GLN A 40 -10.57 -1.71 14.31
N VAL A 41 -9.71 -1.84 15.32
CA VAL A 41 -8.42 -2.55 15.18
C VAL A 41 -8.65 -4.05 14.96
N SER A 42 -9.57 -4.66 15.71
CA SER A 42 -9.95 -6.07 15.56
C SER A 42 -10.52 -6.36 14.18
N ASP A 43 -11.49 -5.57 13.73
CA ASP A 43 -12.14 -5.72 12.43
C ASP A 43 -11.09 -5.56 11.30
N ALA A 44 -10.24 -4.53 11.37
CA ALA A 44 -9.17 -4.29 10.41
C ALA A 44 -8.16 -5.46 10.35
N LYS A 45 -7.81 -6.06 11.50
CA LYS A 45 -6.95 -7.23 11.55
C LYS A 45 -7.60 -8.43 10.85
N GLU A 46 -8.84 -8.75 11.19
CA GLU A 46 -9.59 -9.86 10.57
C GLU A 46 -9.66 -9.69 9.05
N HIS A 47 -9.98 -8.48 8.64
CA HIS A 47 -10.11 -8.05 7.26
C HIS A 47 -8.84 -8.19 6.43
N VAL A 48 -7.68 -7.82 6.97
CA VAL A 48 -6.38 -7.98 6.32
C VAL A 48 -5.96 -9.44 6.30
N CYS A 49 -6.17 -10.17 7.39
CA CYS A 49 -5.82 -11.58 7.47
C CYS A 49 -6.67 -12.47 6.55
N ALA A 50 -7.95 -12.13 6.36
CA ALA A 50 -8.78 -12.78 5.36
C ALA A 50 -8.25 -12.56 3.93
N ALA A 51 -7.78 -11.34 3.63
CA ALA A 51 -7.17 -11.04 2.33
C ALA A 51 -5.87 -11.81 2.12
N HIS A 52 -4.98 -11.86 3.13
CA HIS A 52 -3.75 -12.66 3.11
C HIS A 52 -4.03 -14.13 2.76
N ARG A 53 -4.99 -14.77 3.43
CA ARG A 53 -5.33 -16.18 3.17
C ARG A 53 -5.76 -16.43 1.73
N ILE A 54 -6.62 -15.57 1.17
CA ILE A 54 -7.10 -15.72 -0.21
C ILE A 54 -5.95 -15.52 -1.21
N VAL A 55 -5.10 -14.51 -1.00
CA VAL A 55 -3.94 -14.24 -1.85
C VAL A 55 -2.94 -15.38 -1.81
N ARG A 56 -2.60 -15.88 -0.62
CA ARG A 56 -1.74 -17.06 -0.45
C ARG A 56 -2.30 -18.27 -1.17
N GLN A 57 -3.60 -18.56 -1.02
CA GLN A 57 -4.25 -19.68 -1.70
C GLN A 57 -4.21 -19.53 -3.22
N ALA A 58 -4.52 -18.34 -3.74
CA ALA A 58 -4.49 -18.06 -5.17
C ALA A 58 -3.08 -18.21 -5.75
N ALA A 59 -2.06 -17.70 -5.04
CA ALA A 59 -0.66 -17.85 -5.42
C ALA A 59 -0.25 -19.33 -5.48
N ILE A 60 -0.55 -20.11 -4.43
CA ILE A 60 -0.23 -21.55 -4.39
C ILE A 60 -0.89 -22.29 -5.56
N LEU A 61 -2.20 -22.08 -5.78
CA LEU A 61 -2.92 -22.80 -6.84
C LEU A 61 -2.35 -22.51 -8.22
N ASN A 62 -2.11 -21.24 -8.55
CA ASN A 62 -1.72 -20.85 -9.91
C ASN A 62 -0.23 -21.05 -10.19
N THR A 63 0.64 -20.98 -9.17
CA THR A 63 2.09 -21.19 -9.34
C THR A 63 2.49 -22.67 -9.38
N ASN A 64 1.62 -23.58 -8.94
CA ASN A 64 1.87 -25.03 -8.96
C ASN A 64 0.99 -25.76 -9.99
N GLN A 65 0.23 -25.03 -10.80
CA GLN A 65 -0.66 -25.63 -11.79
C GLN A 65 0.16 -26.26 -12.93
N ALA A 66 -0.16 -27.50 -13.28
CA ALA A 66 0.41 -28.15 -14.46
C ALA A 66 -0.37 -27.78 -15.72
N ASN A 67 0.28 -27.86 -16.88
CA ASN A 67 -0.40 -27.76 -18.16
C ASN A 67 -1.38 -28.95 -18.32
N PRO A 68 -2.69 -28.70 -18.53
CA PRO A 68 -3.68 -29.77 -18.68
C PRO A 68 -3.47 -30.61 -19.95
N VAL A 69 -2.76 -30.08 -20.95
CA VAL A 69 -2.41 -30.78 -22.20
C VAL A 69 -0.89 -30.77 -22.36
N PRO A 70 -0.18 -31.79 -21.84
CA PRO A 70 1.28 -31.83 -21.87
C PRO A 70 1.86 -31.65 -23.27
N GLY A 71 2.80 -30.71 -23.42
CA GLY A 71 3.44 -30.40 -24.69
C GLY A 71 2.73 -29.36 -25.55
N ASP A 72 1.58 -28.82 -25.12
CA ASP A 72 0.98 -27.65 -25.76
C ASP A 72 1.66 -26.34 -25.26
N PRO A 73 2.44 -25.64 -26.11
CA PRO A 73 3.10 -24.40 -25.73
C PRO A 73 2.11 -23.28 -25.39
N THR A 74 0.87 -23.35 -25.89
CA THR A 74 -0.18 -22.38 -25.53
C THR A 74 -0.65 -22.59 -24.10
N GLY A 75 -0.86 -23.85 -23.70
CA GLY A 75 -1.18 -24.24 -22.33
C GLY A 75 -0.08 -23.83 -21.33
N ASP A 76 1.20 -24.00 -21.69
CA ASP A 76 2.32 -23.57 -20.85
C ASP A 76 2.31 -22.04 -20.64
N LEU A 77 2.08 -21.29 -21.71
CA LEU A 77 1.97 -19.83 -21.62
C LEU A 77 0.77 -19.39 -20.79
N ALA A 78 -0.38 -20.06 -20.93
CA ALA A 78 -1.60 -19.75 -20.18
C ALA A 78 -1.44 -20.02 -18.68
N VAL A 79 -0.85 -21.15 -18.30
CA VAL A 79 -0.53 -21.48 -16.90
C VAL A 79 0.43 -20.43 -16.32
N ALA A 80 1.50 -20.13 -17.04
CA ALA A 80 2.48 -19.13 -16.60
C ALA A 80 1.88 -17.71 -16.51
N ALA A 81 0.96 -17.36 -17.41
CA ALA A 81 0.24 -16.08 -17.35
C ALA A 81 -0.67 -16.01 -16.12
N ASN A 82 -1.43 -17.06 -15.81
CA ASN A 82 -2.27 -17.13 -14.62
C ASN A 82 -1.46 -17.06 -13.32
N ALA A 83 -0.29 -17.72 -13.27
CA ALA A 83 0.64 -17.60 -12.15
C ALA A 83 1.08 -16.15 -11.92
N ARG A 84 1.54 -15.47 -12.98
CA ARG A 84 1.96 -14.06 -12.92
C ARG A 84 0.82 -13.13 -12.52
N LEU A 85 -0.38 -13.37 -13.05
CA LEU A 85 -1.58 -12.60 -12.70
C LEU A 85 -1.94 -12.78 -11.22
N ALA A 86 -1.94 -14.02 -10.71
CA ALA A 86 -2.23 -14.31 -9.31
C ALA A 86 -1.24 -13.60 -8.36
N LEU A 87 0.04 -13.59 -8.70
CA LEU A 87 1.07 -12.88 -7.94
C LEU A 87 0.83 -11.36 -7.96
N TYR A 88 0.74 -10.75 -9.15
CA TYR A 88 0.62 -9.29 -9.27
C TYR A 88 -0.68 -8.77 -8.66
N SER A 89 -1.82 -9.39 -9.00
CA SER A 89 -3.13 -9.00 -8.46
C SER A 89 -3.25 -9.30 -6.97
N GLY A 90 -2.57 -10.34 -6.48
CA GLY A 90 -2.48 -10.65 -5.06
C GLY A 90 -1.83 -9.52 -4.27
N GLY A 91 -0.66 -9.04 -4.70
CA GLY A 91 0.00 -7.92 -4.05
C GLY A 91 -0.82 -6.62 -4.11
N ASP A 92 -1.39 -6.32 -5.27
CA ASP A 92 -2.25 -5.14 -5.46
C ASP A 92 -3.53 -5.19 -4.59
N TYR A 93 -4.13 -6.36 -4.44
CA TYR A 93 -5.27 -6.58 -3.54
C TYR A 93 -4.91 -6.34 -2.06
N LEU A 94 -3.75 -6.84 -1.60
CA LEU A 94 -3.27 -6.62 -0.23
C LEU A 94 -3.01 -5.13 0.05
N LEU A 95 -2.35 -4.41 -0.86
CA LEU A 95 -2.07 -2.97 -0.69
C LEU A 95 -3.37 -2.15 -0.62
N ARG A 96 -4.35 -2.47 -1.47
CA ARG A 96 -5.67 -1.85 -1.40
C ARG A 96 -6.39 -2.18 -0.10
N ARG A 97 -6.25 -3.41 0.39
CA ARG A 97 -6.84 -3.81 1.68
C ARG A 97 -6.26 -3.02 2.84
N LEU A 98 -4.93 -2.89 2.91
CA LEU A 98 -4.25 -2.06 3.91
C LEU A 98 -4.69 -0.59 3.84
N SER A 99 -4.89 -0.06 2.64
CA SER A 99 -5.36 1.33 2.46
C SER A 99 -6.81 1.52 2.93
N ALA A 100 -7.64 0.49 2.80
CA ALA A 100 -9.03 0.49 3.27
C ALA A 100 -9.16 0.25 4.78
N GLU A 101 -8.12 -0.29 5.43
CA GLU A 101 -8.13 -0.70 6.83
C GLU A 101 -7.06 0.07 7.63
N PRO A 102 -7.21 1.40 7.84
CA PRO A 102 -6.19 2.21 8.48
C PRO A 102 -5.97 1.87 9.97
N ALA A 103 -6.86 1.10 10.58
CA ALA A 103 -6.75 0.59 11.94
C ALA A 103 -5.93 -0.71 12.07
N THR A 104 -5.40 -1.27 10.97
CA THR A 104 -4.55 -2.47 11.02
C THR A 104 -3.33 -2.23 11.92
N PRO A 105 -3.02 -3.15 12.87
CA PRO A 105 -1.80 -3.05 13.68
C PRO A 105 -0.56 -2.86 12.82
N ALA A 106 0.35 -1.97 13.24
CA ALA A 106 1.51 -1.57 12.44
C ALA A 106 2.36 -2.76 11.98
N GLU A 107 2.64 -3.71 12.89
CA GLU A 107 3.41 -4.93 12.58
C GLU A 107 2.76 -5.77 11.46
N LEU A 108 1.44 -5.97 11.52
CA LEU A 108 0.71 -6.67 10.46
C LEU A 108 0.69 -5.88 9.15
N SER A 109 0.51 -4.57 9.23
CA SER A 109 0.51 -3.68 8.06
C SER A 109 1.86 -3.71 7.33
N ASP A 110 2.96 -3.65 8.06
CA ASP A 110 4.31 -3.68 7.48
C ASP A 110 4.65 -5.05 6.88
N ALA A 111 4.33 -6.14 7.59
CA ALA A 111 4.55 -7.49 7.08
C ALA A 111 3.74 -7.76 5.79
N VAL A 112 2.45 -7.39 5.77
CA VAL A 112 1.59 -7.56 4.58
C VAL A 112 2.04 -6.66 3.44
N ARG A 113 2.53 -5.44 3.73
CA ARG A 113 3.09 -4.55 2.69
C ARG A 113 4.36 -5.13 2.08
N SER A 114 5.25 -5.72 2.88
CA SER A 114 6.44 -6.42 2.37
C SER A 114 6.04 -7.57 1.46
N LEU A 115 5.15 -8.44 1.93
CA LEU A 115 4.60 -9.55 1.16
C LEU A 115 4.00 -9.09 -0.17
N ALA A 116 3.18 -8.04 -0.14
CA ALA A 116 2.54 -7.49 -1.33
C ALA A 116 3.56 -6.98 -2.37
N ASN A 117 4.60 -6.28 -1.90
CA ASN A 117 5.68 -5.79 -2.76
C ASN A 117 6.50 -6.96 -3.34
N ALA A 118 6.79 -7.99 -2.54
CA ALA A 118 7.50 -9.19 -2.99
C ALA A 118 6.72 -9.95 -4.08
N LEU A 119 5.40 -10.09 -3.92
CA LEU A 119 4.50 -10.68 -4.91
C LEU A 119 4.57 -9.93 -6.25
N GLN A 120 4.45 -8.59 -6.23
CA GLN A 120 4.50 -7.76 -7.44
C GLN A 120 5.88 -7.78 -8.09
N ALA A 121 6.95 -7.69 -7.30
CA ALA A 121 8.33 -7.75 -7.80
C ALA A 121 8.60 -9.09 -8.49
N LEU A 122 8.19 -10.21 -7.89
CA LEU A 122 8.35 -11.54 -8.49
C LEU A 122 7.56 -11.65 -9.81
N ALA A 123 6.30 -11.20 -9.84
CA ALA A 123 5.48 -11.21 -11.04
C ALA A 123 6.10 -10.41 -12.20
N LEU A 124 6.62 -9.22 -11.91
CA LEU A 124 7.26 -8.36 -12.91
C LEU A 124 8.57 -8.96 -13.43
N ASN A 125 9.39 -9.59 -12.57
CA ASN A 125 10.60 -10.27 -12.99
C ASN A 125 10.28 -11.47 -13.90
N TYR A 126 9.24 -12.25 -13.59
CA TYR A 126 8.74 -13.31 -14.47
C TYR A 126 8.22 -12.79 -15.82
N LEU A 127 7.63 -11.59 -15.87
CA LEU A 127 7.17 -10.96 -17.11
C LEU A 127 8.34 -10.42 -17.93
N ALA A 128 9.37 -9.90 -17.27
CA ALA A 128 10.59 -9.40 -17.91
C ALA A 128 11.51 -10.52 -18.44
N GLY A 129 11.19 -11.79 -18.15
CA GLY A 129 12.01 -12.93 -18.58
C GLY A 129 13.38 -12.97 -17.90
N THR A 130 13.48 -12.47 -16.66
CA THR A 130 14.74 -12.47 -15.92
C THR A 130 15.21 -13.89 -15.62
N PRO A 131 16.54 -14.14 -15.58
CA PRO A 131 17.08 -15.47 -15.33
C PRO A 131 16.82 -15.95 -13.90
N ASP A 132 16.93 -17.26 -13.69
CA ASP A 132 16.70 -17.90 -12.38
C ASP A 132 17.61 -17.40 -11.27
N SER A 133 18.80 -16.90 -11.60
CA SER A 133 19.71 -16.26 -10.64
C SER A 133 19.12 -15.00 -9.99
N VAL A 134 18.13 -14.37 -10.63
CA VAL A 134 17.38 -13.21 -10.12
C VAL A 134 16.06 -13.65 -9.49
N VAL A 135 15.34 -14.55 -10.16
CA VAL A 135 14.00 -14.99 -9.73
C VAL A 135 14.05 -15.87 -8.48
N THR A 136 15.02 -16.77 -8.37
CA THR A 136 15.09 -17.74 -7.25
C THR A 136 15.20 -17.04 -5.89
N PRO A 137 16.10 -16.04 -5.69
CA PRO A 137 16.12 -15.27 -4.46
C PRO A 137 14.80 -14.56 -4.13
N LEU A 138 14.13 -13.98 -5.13
CA LEU A 138 12.83 -13.31 -4.95
C LEU A 138 11.75 -14.29 -4.50
N ARG A 139 11.74 -15.50 -5.04
CA ARG A 139 10.81 -16.56 -4.64
C ARG A 139 11.02 -16.98 -3.19
N LEU A 140 12.27 -17.11 -2.75
CA LEU A 140 12.59 -17.44 -1.35
C LEU A 140 12.20 -16.30 -0.40
N ALA A 141 12.45 -15.05 -0.78
CA ALA A 141 12.02 -13.89 -0.01
C ALA A 141 10.48 -13.82 0.11
N LEU A 142 9.76 -14.08 -0.98
CA LEU A 142 8.30 -14.16 -0.96
C LEU A 142 7.78 -15.24 0.00
N GLU A 143 8.40 -16.42 0.00
CA GLU A 143 8.02 -17.48 0.94
C GLU A 143 8.27 -17.07 2.39
N GLU A 144 9.35 -16.36 2.67
CA GLU A 144 9.66 -15.85 4.01
C GLU A 144 8.65 -14.80 4.46
N ASP A 145 8.35 -13.82 3.60
CA ASP A 145 7.31 -12.81 3.87
C ASP A 145 5.93 -13.45 4.07
N THR A 146 5.63 -14.53 3.35
CA THR A 146 4.37 -15.28 3.55
C THR A 146 4.33 -15.91 4.94
N ARG A 147 5.44 -16.51 5.40
CA ARG A 147 5.54 -17.13 6.72
C ARG A 147 5.52 -16.10 7.85
N SER A 148 6.03 -14.89 7.64
CA SER A 148 6.03 -13.84 8.67
C SER A 148 4.64 -13.28 8.99
N VAL A 149 3.73 -13.28 8.01
CA VAL A 149 2.34 -12.81 8.21
C VAL A 149 1.48 -13.83 8.96
N ASP A 150 1.69 -15.13 8.75
CA ASP A 150 0.89 -16.20 9.36
C ASP A 150 0.71 -16.09 10.89
N PRO A 151 1.77 -15.90 11.72
CA PRO A 151 1.62 -15.77 13.17
C PRO A 151 0.93 -14.48 13.62
N LEU A 152 0.82 -13.48 12.74
CA LEU A 152 0.12 -12.21 13.03
C LEU A 152 -1.40 -12.34 12.79
N CYS A 153 -1.83 -13.42 12.12
CA CYS A 153 -3.21 -13.66 11.71
C CYS A 153 -3.97 -14.69 12.55
N VAL A 154 -3.56 -14.88 13.81
CA VAL A 154 -4.25 -15.67 14.83
C VAL A 154 -5.27 -14.89 15.63
#